data_AF-A0A0P8AMQ5-F1
#
_entry.id   AF-A0A0P8AMQ5-F1
#
_cell.length_a   1.000
_cell.length_b   1.000
_cell.length_c   1.000
_cell.angle_alpha   90.00
_cell.angle_beta   90.00
_cell.angle_gamma   90.00
#
_symmetry.space_group_name_H-M   'P 1'
#
loop_
_entity.id
_entity.type
_entity.pdbx_description
1 polymer ?
#
loop_
_entity_poly.entity_id
_entity_poly.type
_entity_poly.pdbx_seq_one_letter_code
_entity_poly.pdbx_strand_id
1 'polypeptide(L)'
;MLTRLSIRNIVLIEALDLDFARGLGVLTGETGAGKSILLDALGLVLGDRAETSLVRGGEDKASVTASFEFAALPVSIAAALDDADIAIEPGEPLLIRRQVKADGGSKAFINDQPASVALLRDLAPALVELHGQHDDRGLVNPRGHRLLLDRYAGTDTAGLERAYAAWARAEAQLAEARAEVEQAKADQDLLIAHLAELSALEPVAGEEARRVDRPRHEEPPTRDRREAEAAIVGLVPDQQHQR
;
A
#
# COMPACT_ATOMS: atom_id res chain seq x y z
N MET A 1 -10.61 9.24 24.26
CA MET A 1 -10.10 8.93 25.60
C MET A 1 -10.68 7.58 26.02
N LEU A 2 -9.86 6.69 26.59
CA LEU A 2 -10.33 5.45 27.21
C LEU A 2 -11.20 5.77 28.43
N THR A 3 -12.46 5.34 28.44
CA THR A 3 -13.41 5.59 29.54
C THR A 3 -13.74 4.33 30.32
N ARG A 4 -13.71 3.15 29.68
CA ARG A 4 -13.99 1.88 30.34
C ARG A 4 -13.13 0.75 29.79
N LEU A 5 -12.69 -0.15 30.66
CA LEU A 5 -12.05 -1.42 30.31
C LEU A 5 -12.74 -2.56 31.07
N SER A 6 -13.33 -3.49 30.31
CA SER A 6 -14.00 -4.68 30.83
C SER A 6 -13.20 -5.92 30.44
N ILE A 7 -12.77 -6.70 31.42
CA ILE A 7 -11.96 -7.90 31.25
C ILE A 7 -12.74 -9.09 31.80
N ARG A 8 -12.73 -10.21 31.06
CA ARG A 8 -13.32 -11.48 31.47
C ARG A 8 -12.35 -12.62 31.19
N ASN A 9 -12.14 -13.48 32.18
CA ASN A 9 -11.38 -14.73 32.11
C ASN A 9 -9.94 -14.58 31.57
N ILE A 10 -9.20 -13.54 32.00
CA ILE A 10 -7.80 -13.34 31.61
C ILE A 10 -6.86 -13.68 32.75
N VAL A 11 -5.98 -14.66 32.54
CA VAL A 11 -4.92 -15.09 33.48
C VAL A 11 -5.51 -15.35 34.89
N LEU A 12 -5.42 -14.39 35.82
CA LEU A 12 -5.97 -14.49 37.18
C LEU A 12 -7.33 -13.79 37.36
N ILE A 13 -7.77 -13.00 36.39
CA ILE A 13 -8.98 -12.17 36.44
C ILE A 13 -10.18 -12.95 35.91
N GLU A 14 -11.17 -13.18 36.76
CA GLU A 14 -12.49 -13.71 36.36
C GLU A 14 -13.31 -12.64 35.65
N ALA A 15 -13.54 -11.52 36.34
CA ALA A 15 -14.26 -10.37 35.85
C ALA A 15 -13.67 -9.12 36.51
N LEU A 16 -13.42 -8.11 35.68
CA LEU A 16 -13.00 -6.79 36.13
C LEU A 16 -13.62 -5.75 35.21
N ASP A 17 -14.22 -4.73 35.80
CA ASP A 17 -14.71 -3.55 35.09
C ASP A 17 -14.04 -2.32 35.72
N LEU A 18 -13.31 -1.57 34.90
CA LEU A 18 -12.60 -0.36 35.30
C LEU A 18 -13.18 0.82 34.54
N ASP A 19 -13.57 1.86 35.28
CA ASP A 19 -13.92 3.17 34.74
C ASP A 19 -12.74 4.13 34.90
N PHE A 20 -12.38 4.83 33.82
CA PHE A 20 -11.28 5.77 33.78
C PHE A 20 -11.79 7.21 33.79
N ALA A 21 -11.30 8.01 34.74
CA ALA A 21 -11.53 9.45 34.79
C ALA A 21 -10.46 10.22 33.98
N ARG A 22 -10.80 11.45 33.58
CA ARG A 22 -9.86 12.34 32.89
C ARG A 22 -8.69 12.71 33.81
N GLY A 23 -7.50 12.83 33.24
CA GLY A 23 -6.29 13.25 33.94
C GLY A 23 -5.39 12.08 34.32
N LEU A 24 -4.78 12.15 35.50
CA LEU A 24 -3.81 11.17 35.98
C LEU A 24 -4.51 10.05 36.76
N GLY A 25 -4.51 8.84 36.21
CA GLY A 25 -4.83 7.62 36.93
C GLY A 25 -3.57 6.95 37.47
N VAL A 26 -3.55 6.64 38.77
CA VAL A 26 -2.44 5.89 39.38
C VAL A 26 -2.96 4.53 39.84
N LEU A 27 -2.41 3.47 39.24
CA LEU A 27 -2.70 2.10 39.66
C LEU A 27 -1.56 1.60 40.56
N THR A 28 -1.90 1.27 41.81
CA THR A 28 -0.97 0.72 42.80
C THR A 28 -1.33 -0.73 43.11
N GLY A 29 -0.35 -1.54 43.53
CA GLY A 29 -0.59 -2.92 43.96
C GLY A 29 0.65 -3.51 44.63
N GLU A 30 0.48 -4.71 45.21
CA GLU A 30 1.52 -5.38 46.00
C GLU A 30 2.59 -6.06 45.12
N THR A 31 2.17 -6.82 44.11
CA THR A 31 3.07 -7.76 43.39
C THR A 31 3.30 -7.42 41.92
N GLY A 32 2.81 -6.28 41.42
CA GLY A 32 2.99 -5.83 40.03
C GLY A 32 2.26 -6.66 38.96
N ALA A 33 1.93 -7.92 39.24
CA ALA A 33 1.24 -8.84 38.33
C ALA A 33 -0.10 -8.28 37.83
N GLY A 34 -0.90 -7.67 38.71
CA GLY A 34 -2.18 -7.06 38.31
C GLY A 34 -2.02 -5.92 37.31
N LYS A 35 -0.93 -5.14 37.41
CA LYS A 35 -0.63 -4.08 36.45
C LYS A 35 -0.24 -4.66 35.09
N SER A 36 0.63 -5.68 35.07
CA SER A 36 1.03 -6.34 33.83
C SER A 36 -0.17 -6.97 33.11
N ILE A 37 -1.04 -7.68 33.84
CA ILE A 37 -2.25 -8.29 33.26
C ILE A 37 -3.17 -7.22 32.64
N LEU A 38 -3.29 -6.04 33.26
CA LEU A 38 -4.07 -4.94 32.69
C LEU A 38 -3.46 -4.39 31.40
N LEU A 39 -2.13 -4.26 31.35
CA LEU A 39 -1.42 -3.82 30.15
C LEU A 39 -1.54 -4.86 29.03
N ASP A 40 -1.42 -6.15 29.34
CA ASP A 40 -1.59 -7.24 28.38
C ASP A 40 -3.03 -7.27 27.82
N ALA A 41 -4.03 -7.08 28.68
CA ALA A 41 -5.43 -6.99 28.27
C ALA A 41 -5.69 -5.77 27.36
N LEU A 42 -5.08 -4.63 27.68
CA LEU A 42 -5.18 -3.42 26.86
C LEU A 42 -4.47 -3.60 25.50
N GLY A 43 -3.26 -4.16 25.49
CA GLY A 43 -2.53 -4.51 24.26
C GLY A 43 -3.32 -5.47 23.37
N LEU A 44 -3.99 -6.45 23.97
CA LEU A 44 -4.85 -7.40 23.26
C LEU A 44 -6.01 -6.70 22.53
N VAL A 45 -6.66 -5.70 23.14
CA VAL A 45 -7.70 -4.87 22.49
C VAL A 45 -7.12 -4.02 21.37
N LEU A 46 -5.89 -3.55 21.52
CA LEU A 46 -5.17 -2.74 20.53
C LEU A 46 -4.56 -3.57 19.38
N GLY A 47 -4.87 -4.87 19.31
CA GLY A 47 -4.47 -5.73 18.21
C GLY A 47 -3.13 -6.46 18.39
N ASP A 48 -2.61 -6.53 19.62
CA ASP A 48 -1.47 -7.40 19.90
C ASP A 48 -1.80 -8.87 19.68
N ARG A 49 -0.74 -9.69 19.61
CA ARG A 49 -0.88 -11.10 19.34
C ARG A 49 -1.72 -11.75 20.44
N ALA A 50 -2.80 -12.42 20.04
CA ALA A 50 -3.59 -13.23 20.95
C ALA A 50 -2.81 -14.51 21.27
N GLU A 51 -2.48 -14.69 22.54
CA GLU A 51 -1.90 -15.94 23.05
C GLU A 51 -2.95 -16.70 23.88
N THR A 52 -3.00 -18.02 23.71
CA THR A 52 -3.91 -18.87 24.49
C THR A 52 -3.54 -18.91 25.97
N SER A 53 -2.28 -18.61 26.30
CA SER A 53 -1.77 -18.42 27.67
C SER A 53 -2.51 -17.32 28.45
N LEU A 54 -3.13 -16.37 27.74
CA LEU A 54 -3.93 -15.31 28.37
C LEU A 54 -5.29 -15.83 28.86
N VAL A 55 -5.78 -16.95 28.33
CA VAL A 55 -7.05 -17.53 28.78
C VAL A 55 -6.86 -18.14 30.16
N ARG A 56 -7.71 -17.74 31.12
CA ARG A 56 -7.70 -18.30 32.48
C ARG A 56 -7.86 -19.82 32.43
N GLY A 57 -7.05 -20.53 33.22
CA GLY A 57 -7.10 -21.99 33.28
C GLY A 57 -8.49 -22.49 33.69
N GLY A 58 -9.05 -23.43 32.91
CA GLY A 58 -10.39 -23.97 33.11
C GLY A 58 -11.50 -23.26 32.33
N GLU A 59 -11.20 -22.14 31.65
CA GLU A 59 -12.16 -21.40 30.83
C GLU A 59 -11.96 -21.64 29.34
N ASP A 60 -13.04 -21.69 28.58
CA ASP A 60 -12.99 -21.91 27.13
C ASP A 60 -12.57 -20.67 26.35
N LYS A 61 -12.75 -19.48 26.95
CA LYS A 61 -12.57 -18.19 26.28
C LYS A 61 -12.27 -17.06 27.27
N ALA A 62 -11.52 -16.09 26.79
CA ALA A 62 -11.27 -14.80 27.41
C ALA A 62 -11.78 -13.67 26.51
N SER A 63 -12.17 -12.54 27.12
CA SER A 63 -12.56 -11.36 26.36
C SER A 63 -12.16 -10.07 27.05
N VAL A 64 -11.81 -9.07 26.25
CA VAL A 64 -11.58 -7.70 26.71
C VAL A 64 -12.40 -6.75 25.84
N THR A 65 -13.03 -5.76 26.48
CA THR A 65 -13.73 -4.68 25.81
C THR A 65 -13.21 -3.35 26.33
N ALA A 66 -12.78 -2.46 25.43
CA ALA A 66 -12.44 -1.08 25.76
C ALA A 66 -13.45 -0.13 25.12
N SER A 67 -13.80 0.92 25.84
CA SER A 67 -14.64 2.02 25.36
C SER A 67 -13.83 3.29 25.25
N PHE A 68 -13.91 3.95 24.10
CA PHE A 68 -13.27 5.23 23.85
C PHE A 68 -14.30 6.29 23.50
N GLU A 69 -14.27 7.40 24.23
CA GLU A 69 -15.10 8.56 23.94
C GLU A 69 -14.27 9.69 23.33
N PHE A 70 -14.85 10.40 22.37
CA PHE A 70 -14.21 11.52 21.69
C PHE A 70 -15.14 12.74 21.73
N ALA A 71 -14.56 13.93 21.88
CA ALA A 71 -15.33 15.16 21.67
C ALA A 71 -15.65 15.36 20.18
N ALA A 72 -14.71 14.98 19.31
CA ALA A 72 -14.87 14.82 17.88
C ALA A 72 -14.01 13.63 17.45
N LEU A 73 -14.55 12.74 16.61
CA LEU A 73 -13.83 11.57 16.14
C LEU A 73 -12.62 12.01 15.29
N PRO A 74 -11.40 11.55 15.58
CA PRO A 74 -10.22 11.89 14.78
C PRO A 74 -10.40 11.45 13.32
N VAL A 75 -10.00 12.29 12.37
CA VAL A 75 -10.14 12.03 10.92
C VAL A 75 -9.47 10.72 10.50
N SER A 76 -8.31 10.39 11.07
CA SER A 76 -7.61 9.13 10.79
C SER A 76 -8.40 7.90 11.24
N ILE A 77 -9.10 7.98 12.36
CA ILE A 77 -9.94 6.89 12.86
C ILE A 77 -11.20 6.80 12.00
N ALA A 78 -11.84 7.94 11.70
CA ALA A 78 -13.02 7.98 10.85
C ALA A 78 -12.77 7.36 9.48
N ALA A 79 -11.68 7.75 8.81
CA ALA A 79 -11.30 7.20 7.50
C ALA A 79 -11.03 5.69 7.56
N ALA A 80 -10.30 5.22 8.58
CA ALA A 80 -10.01 3.78 8.72
C ALA A 80 -11.26 2.94 9.01
N LEU A 81 -12.27 3.50 9.70
CA LEU A 81 -13.55 2.84 9.92
C LEU A 81 -14.40 2.82 8.64
N ASP A 82 -14.42 3.92 7.88
CA ASP A 82 -15.12 4.04 6.59
C ASP A 82 -14.56 3.06 5.55
N ASP A 83 -13.23 2.97 5.44
CA ASP A 83 -12.53 2.00 4.58
C ASP A 83 -12.87 0.53 4.94
N ALA A 84 -13.29 0.28 6.18
CA ALA A 84 -13.67 -1.03 6.68
C ALA A 84 -15.20 -1.27 6.70
N ASP A 85 -16.00 -0.35 6.15
CA ASP A 85 -17.46 -0.35 6.18
C ASP A 85 -18.05 -0.42 7.62
N ILE A 86 -17.35 0.15 8.61
CA ILE A 86 -17.79 0.17 10.02
C ILE A 86 -18.47 1.50 10.33
N ALA A 87 -19.79 1.47 10.45
CA ALA A 87 -20.57 2.63 10.85
C ALA A 87 -20.41 2.93 12.35
N ILE A 88 -20.24 4.21 12.68
CA ILE A 88 -20.32 4.74 14.05
C ILE A 88 -21.18 6.00 14.04
N GLU A 89 -22.17 6.06 14.93
CA GLU A 89 -23.06 7.22 14.98
C GLU A 89 -22.35 8.42 15.64
N PRO A 90 -22.66 9.67 15.22
CA PRO A 90 -22.09 10.86 15.84
C PRO A 90 -22.36 10.91 17.35
N GLY A 91 -21.29 10.96 18.14
CA GLY A 91 -21.37 11.00 19.61
C GLY A 91 -21.45 9.63 20.29
N GLU A 92 -21.47 8.53 19.53
CA GLU A 92 -21.37 7.19 20.07
C GLU A 92 -19.92 6.88 20.51
N PRO A 93 -19.71 6.20 21.64
CA PRO A 93 -18.39 5.70 21.99
C PRO A 93 -17.92 4.63 21.00
N LEU A 94 -16.62 4.62 20.72
CA LEU A 94 -15.96 3.55 20.00
C LEU A 94 -15.74 2.37 20.96
N LEU A 95 -16.41 1.26 20.69
CA LEU A 95 -16.33 0.04 21.48
C LEU A 95 -15.48 -0.99 20.75
N ILE A 96 -14.33 -1.33 21.31
CA ILE A 96 -13.46 -2.36 20.73
C ILE A 96 -13.47 -3.58 21.62
N ARG A 97 -13.85 -4.73 21.07
CA ARG A 97 -13.90 -6.00 21.79
C ARG A 97 -13.02 -7.04 21.12
N ARG A 98 -12.13 -7.64 21.91
CA ARG A 98 -11.28 -8.75 21.50
C ARG A 98 -11.65 -9.99 22.29
N GLN A 99 -11.81 -11.12 21.60
CA GLN A 99 -12.08 -12.41 22.21
C GLN A 99 -11.01 -13.41 21.77
N VAL A 100 -10.53 -14.21 22.72
CA VAL A 100 -9.56 -15.28 22.50
C VAL A 100 -10.14 -16.56 23.08
N LYS A 101 -10.03 -17.66 22.34
CA LYS A 101 -10.46 -18.98 22.78
C LYS A 101 -9.25 -19.80 23.21
N ALA A 102 -9.47 -20.74 24.11
CA ALA A 102 -8.44 -21.70 24.53
C ALA A 102 -7.94 -22.58 23.36
N ASP A 103 -8.76 -22.75 22.31
CA ASP A 103 -8.43 -23.48 21.08
C ASP A 103 -7.53 -22.71 20.10
N GLY A 104 -7.16 -21.46 20.42
CA GLY A 104 -6.32 -20.60 19.58
C GLY A 104 -7.09 -19.67 18.65
N GLY A 105 -8.42 -19.82 18.53
CA GLY A 105 -9.25 -18.90 17.76
C GLY A 105 -9.33 -17.52 18.41
N SER A 106 -9.26 -16.45 17.61
CA SER A 106 -9.47 -15.09 18.10
C SER A 106 -10.35 -14.27 17.17
N LYS A 107 -11.25 -13.48 17.76
CA LYS A 107 -12.20 -12.61 17.05
C LYS A 107 -12.08 -11.18 17.59
N ALA A 108 -12.23 -10.21 16.70
CA ALA A 108 -12.28 -8.80 17.03
C ALA A 108 -13.62 -8.22 16.56
N PHE A 109 -14.10 -7.25 17.30
CA PHE A 109 -15.32 -6.51 17.01
C PHE A 109 -15.09 -5.03 17.29
N ILE A 110 -15.69 -4.17 16.48
CA ILE A 110 -15.80 -2.73 16.71
C ILE A 110 -17.28 -2.39 16.64
N ASN A 111 -17.85 -1.78 17.68
CA ASN A 111 -19.29 -1.46 17.79
C ASN A 111 -20.18 -2.65 17.35
N ASP A 112 -19.87 -3.82 17.90
CA ASP A 112 -20.50 -5.14 17.61
C ASP A 112 -20.41 -5.66 16.17
N GLN A 113 -19.73 -4.94 15.29
CA GLN A 113 -19.42 -5.38 13.92
C GLN A 113 -18.09 -6.15 13.89
N PRO A 114 -17.99 -7.29 13.18
CA PRO A 114 -16.74 -8.03 13.05
C PRO A 114 -15.63 -7.17 12.42
N ALA A 115 -14.45 -7.17 13.02
CA ALA A 115 -13.31 -6.38 12.56
C ALA A 115 -12.04 -7.25 12.40
N SER A 116 -11.14 -6.83 11.53
CA SER A 116 -9.84 -7.48 11.37
C SER A 116 -8.86 -7.05 12.46
N VAL A 117 -7.86 -7.89 12.75
CA VAL A 117 -6.78 -7.53 13.69
C VAL A 117 -5.90 -6.42 13.14
N ALA A 118 -5.73 -6.38 11.81
CA ALA A 118 -4.98 -5.34 11.13
C ALA A 118 -5.62 -3.97 11.39
N LEU A 119 -6.94 -3.87 11.26
CA LEU A 119 -7.67 -2.63 11.56
C LEU A 119 -7.46 -2.18 13.01
N LEU A 120 -7.51 -3.09 13.99
CA LEU A 120 -7.21 -2.75 15.38
C LEU A 120 -5.80 -2.18 15.56
N ARG A 121 -4.81 -2.78 14.89
CA ARG A 121 -3.41 -2.31 14.91
C ARG A 121 -3.23 -0.96 14.24
N ASP A 122 -4.01 -0.67 13.20
CA ASP A 122 -3.96 0.59 12.48
C ASP A 122 -4.61 1.72 13.32
N LEU A 123 -5.66 1.40 14.08
CA LEU A 123 -6.33 2.33 14.98
C LEU A 123 -5.53 2.58 16.27
N ALA A 124 -4.82 1.57 16.79
CA ALA A 124 -4.18 1.61 18.10
C ALA A 124 -3.30 2.86 18.37
N PRO A 125 -2.40 3.30 17.45
CA PRO A 125 -1.56 4.47 17.69
C PRO A 125 -2.33 5.78 17.87
N ALA A 126 -3.56 5.87 17.33
CA ALA A 126 -4.41 7.04 17.49
C ALA A 126 -5.25 6.99 18.78
N LEU A 127 -5.36 5.81 19.41
CA LEU A 127 -6.20 5.58 20.59
C LEU A 127 -5.42 5.64 21.90
N VAL A 128 -4.29 4.93 21.96
CA VAL A 128 -3.50 4.74 23.17
C VAL A 128 -2.02 4.67 22.80
N GLU A 129 -1.20 5.43 23.51
CA GLU A 129 0.25 5.23 23.55
C GLU A 129 0.62 4.46 24.81
N LEU A 130 1.17 3.26 24.64
CA LEU A 130 1.61 2.40 25.75
C LEU A 130 3.12 2.53 25.91
N HIS A 131 3.57 2.79 27.14
CA HIS A 131 4.99 2.80 27.50
C HIS A 131 5.27 1.69 28.52
N GLY A 132 6.12 0.73 28.17
CA GLY A 132 6.44 -0.44 28.99
C GLY A 132 7.75 -1.14 28.62
N GLN A 133 7.98 -2.33 29.21
CA GLN A 133 9.22 -3.11 28.99
C GLN A 133 9.33 -3.72 27.58
N HIS A 134 8.25 -3.70 26.79
CA HIS A 134 8.18 -4.24 25.42
C HIS A 134 7.95 -3.13 24.37
N ASP A 135 8.54 -1.95 24.59
CA ASP A 135 8.38 -0.75 23.74
C ASP A 135 8.97 -0.90 22.33
N ASP A 136 8.24 -1.58 21.44
CA ASP A 136 8.45 -1.46 19.98
C ASP A 136 7.61 -0.32 19.37
N ARG A 137 6.68 0.27 20.14
CA ARG A 137 5.67 1.23 19.65
C ARG A 137 5.59 2.44 20.57
N GLY A 138 6.16 3.57 20.11
CA GLY A 138 6.15 4.85 20.82
C GLY A 138 7.31 5.74 20.38
N LEU A 139 7.77 6.63 21.27
CA LEU A 139 8.93 7.51 21.10
C LEU A 139 10.26 6.81 20.79
N VAL A 140 10.34 5.48 20.85
CA VAL A 140 11.55 4.71 20.49
C VAL A 140 11.52 4.26 19.03
N ASN A 141 10.36 4.34 18.35
CA ASN A 141 10.24 3.95 16.94
C ASN A 141 10.94 4.98 16.03
N PRO A 142 12.02 4.59 15.31
CA PRO A 142 12.76 5.50 14.45
C PRO A 142 11.91 6.13 13.33
N ARG A 143 10.82 5.46 12.91
CA ARG A 143 9.91 5.99 11.88
C ARG A 143 9.21 7.29 12.32
N GLY A 144 8.97 7.46 13.62
CA GLY A 144 8.35 8.67 14.18
C GLY A 144 9.33 9.81 14.47
N HIS A 145 10.62 9.51 14.63
CA HIS A 145 11.64 10.50 15.01
C HIS A 145 11.83 11.58 13.97
N ARG A 146 11.78 11.23 12.68
CA ARG A 146 11.91 12.19 11.60
C ARG A 146 10.82 13.26 11.67
N LEU A 147 9.57 12.85 11.90
CA LEU A 147 8.44 13.78 12.03
C LEU A 147 8.63 14.72 13.23
N LEU A 148 9.13 14.21 14.35
CA LEU A 148 9.43 15.01 15.54
C LEU A 148 10.54 16.03 15.28
N LEU A 149 11.61 15.61 14.59
CA LEU A 149 12.72 16.47 14.22
C LEU A 149 12.29 17.55 13.22
N ASP A 150 11.53 17.19 12.20
CA ASP A 150 10.99 18.12 11.20
C ASP A 150 10.08 19.16 11.86
N ARG A 151 9.25 18.75 12.82
CA ARG A 151 8.42 19.66 13.60
C ARG A 151 9.26 20.59 14.48
N TYR A 152 10.29 20.07 15.14
CA TYR A 152 11.19 20.87 15.98
C TYR A 152 11.97 21.91 15.16
N ALA A 153 12.47 21.50 14.00
CA ALA A 153 13.22 22.37 13.09
C ALA A 153 12.33 23.37 12.33
N GLY A 154 11.00 23.21 12.40
CA GLY A 154 10.06 24.04 11.63
C GLY A 154 10.17 23.82 10.12
N THR A 155 10.56 22.61 9.70
CA THR A 155 10.81 22.28 8.30
C THR A 155 9.51 22.32 7.49
N ASP A 156 9.53 22.96 6.31
CA ASP A 156 8.41 22.91 5.35
C ASP A 156 8.42 21.58 4.59
N THR A 157 7.92 20.53 5.24
CA THR A 157 7.82 19.19 4.65
C THR A 157 6.89 19.16 3.44
N ALA A 158 5.81 19.95 3.46
CA ALA A 158 4.86 20.04 2.36
C ALA A 158 5.49 20.70 1.11
N GLY A 159 6.31 21.74 1.30
CA GLY A 159 7.10 22.36 0.22
C GLY A 159 8.11 21.41 -0.37
N LEU A 160 8.83 20.66 0.46
CA LEU A 160 9.77 19.63 0.02
C LEU A 160 9.07 18.55 -0.81
N GLU A 161 7.92 18.06 -0.36
CA GLU A 161 7.14 17.04 -1.07
C GLU A 161 6.68 17.53 -2.45
N ARG A 162 6.20 18.77 -2.54
CA ARG A 162 5.84 19.40 -3.83
C ARG A 162 7.05 19.52 -4.77
N ALA A 163 8.19 19.97 -4.24
CA ALA A 163 9.41 20.12 -5.03
C ALA A 163 9.92 18.76 -5.53
N TYR A 164 9.90 17.74 -4.68
CA TYR A 164 10.28 16.38 -5.03
C TYR A 164 9.36 15.79 -6.10
N ALA A 165 8.04 15.93 -5.95
CA ALA A 165 7.08 15.46 -6.94
C ALA A 165 7.26 16.16 -8.30
N ALA A 166 7.55 17.46 -8.30
CA ALA A 166 7.84 18.21 -9.52
C ALA A 166 9.13 17.74 -10.19
N TRP A 167 10.19 17.51 -9.41
CA TRP A 167 11.46 16.98 -9.91
C TRP A 167 11.28 15.57 -10.50
N ALA A 168 10.61 14.66 -9.80
CA ALA A 168 10.38 13.30 -10.26
C ALA A 168 9.57 13.26 -11.58
N ARG A 169 8.58 14.15 -11.72
CA ARG A 169 7.82 14.30 -12.98
C ARG A 169 8.73 14.79 -14.11
N ALA A 170 9.56 15.79 -13.86
CA ALA A 170 10.49 16.31 -14.87
C ALA A 170 11.53 15.26 -15.28
N GLU A 171 12.00 14.43 -14.35
CA GLU A 171 12.93 13.34 -14.64
C GLU A 171 12.27 12.23 -15.48
N ALA A 172 11.02 11.89 -15.19
CA ALA A 172 10.23 10.96 -16.01
C ALA A 172 10.03 11.48 -17.44
N GLN A 173 9.66 12.76 -17.59
CA GLN A 173 9.50 13.41 -18.90
C GLN A 173 10.82 13.45 -19.69
N LEU A 174 11.94 13.70 -19.01
CA LEU A 174 13.26 13.67 -19.64
C LEU A 174 13.62 12.27 -20.13
N ALA A 175 13.30 11.23 -19.35
CA ALA A 175 13.54 9.85 -19.74
C ALA A 175 12.72 9.47 -20.97
N GLU A 176 11.45 9.86 -21.01
CA GLU A 176 10.55 9.64 -22.16
C GLU A 176 11.07 10.36 -23.42
N ALA A 177 11.36 11.65 -23.33
CA ALA A 177 11.89 12.43 -24.45
C ALA A 177 13.23 11.86 -24.99
N ARG A 178 14.09 11.34 -24.11
CA ARG A 178 15.33 10.66 -24.54
C ARG A 178 15.04 9.37 -25.31
N ALA A 179 14.07 8.58 -24.86
CA ALA A 179 13.67 7.36 -25.55
C ALA A 179 13.07 7.68 -26.94
N GLU A 180 12.24 8.72 -27.04
CA GLU A 180 11.69 9.18 -28.32
C GLU A 180 12.78 9.64 -29.30
N VAL A 181 13.78 10.39 -28.81
CA VAL A 181 14.91 10.84 -29.65
C VAL A 181 15.72 9.66 -30.18
N GLU A 182 15.98 8.64 -29.35
CA GLU A 182 16.71 7.46 -29.80
C GLU A 182 15.90 6.64 -30.82
N GLN A 183 14.59 6.49 -30.60
CA GLN A 183 13.71 5.82 -31.56
C GLN A 183 13.68 6.57 -32.90
N ALA A 184 13.52 7.89 -32.88
CA ALA A 184 13.48 8.71 -34.08
C ALA A 184 14.78 8.64 -34.89
N LYS A 185 15.94 8.52 -34.22
CA LYS A 185 17.23 8.29 -34.90
C LYS A 185 17.27 6.92 -35.58
N ALA A 186 16.85 5.86 -34.88
CA ALA A 186 16.81 4.52 -35.46
C ALA A 186 15.89 4.45 -36.69
N ASP A 187 14.73 5.11 -36.61
CA ASP A 187 13.79 5.20 -37.73
C ASP A 187 14.37 6.02 -38.89
N GLN A 188 15.07 7.11 -38.60
CA GLN A 188 15.77 7.92 -39.61
C GLN A 188 16.84 7.08 -40.34
N ASP A 189 17.70 6.37 -39.61
CA ASP A 189 18.76 5.55 -40.18
C ASP A 189 18.18 4.46 -41.10
N LEU A 190 17.07 3.83 -40.69
CA LEU A 190 16.34 2.86 -41.50
C LEU A 190 15.79 3.48 -42.79
N LEU A 191 15.14 4.64 -42.70
CA LEU A 191 14.58 5.35 -43.85
C LEU A 191 15.67 5.77 -44.85
N ILE A 192 16.83 6.21 -44.35
CA ILE A 192 17.99 6.56 -45.19
C ILE A 192 18.50 5.31 -45.92
N ALA A 193 18.60 4.16 -45.23
CA ALA A 193 19.00 2.90 -45.85
C ALA A 193 18.02 2.48 -46.96
N HIS A 194 16.71 2.48 -46.69
CA HIS A 194 15.70 2.18 -47.70
C HIS A 194 15.72 3.15 -48.88
N LEU A 195 15.92 4.45 -48.63
CA LEU A 195 16.03 5.44 -49.70
C LEU A 195 17.25 5.18 -50.58
N ALA A 196 18.38 4.79 -49.99
CA ALA A 196 19.59 4.44 -50.73
C ALA A 196 19.37 3.19 -51.61
N GLU A 197 18.72 2.15 -51.09
CA GLU A 197 18.35 0.95 -51.86
C GLU A 197 17.42 1.31 -53.02
N LEU A 198 16.34 2.05 -52.77
CA LEU A 198 15.40 2.47 -53.80
C LEU A 198 16.06 3.36 -54.87
N SER A 199 16.97 4.25 -54.45
CA SER A 199 17.71 5.12 -55.38
C SER A 199 18.67 4.31 -56.24
N ALA A 200 19.31 3.27 -55.70
CA ALA A 200 20.21 2.39 -56.44
C ALA A 200 19.49 1.50 -57.47
N LEU A 201 18.20 1.21 -57.27
CA LEU A 201 17.41 0.43 -58.21
C LEU A 201 17.14 1.17 -59.52
N GLU A 202 17.24 2.50 -59.56
CA GLU A 202 16.99 3.38 -60.72
C GLU A 202 15.86 2.89 -61.66
N PRO A 203 14.65 2.60 -61.14
CA PRO A 203 13.64 1.89 -61.93
C PRO A 203 13.13 2.76 -63.09
N VAL A 204 13.16 2.21 -64.31
CA VAL A 204 12.67 2.89 -65.51
C VAL A 204 11.24 2.47 -65.80
N ALA A 205 10.37 3.42 -66.13
CA ALA A 205 8.99 3.12 -66.51
C ALA A 205 8.93 2.14 -67.70
N GLY A 206 8.31 0.97 -67.50
CA GLY A 206 8.19 -0.09 -68.50
C GLY A 206 9.34 -1.10 -68.57
N GLU A 207 10.29 -1.06 -67.62
CA GLU A 207 11.44 -1.99 -67.58
C GLU A 207 11.03 -3.47 -67.43
N GLU A 208 9.99 -3.76 -66.64
CA GLU A 208 9.46 -5.11 -66.46
C GLU A 208 8.96 -5.72 -67.78
N ALA A 209 8.29 -4.92 -68.62
CA ALA A 209 7.78 -5.37 -69.91
C ALA A 209 8.91 -5.68 -70.92
N ARG A 210 10.06 -4.97 -70.86
CA ARG A 210 11.23 -5.25 -71.70
C ARG A 210 12.00 -6.51 -71.29
N ARG A 211 11.94 -6.90 -70.01
CA ARG A 211 12.66 -8.09 -69.49
C ARG A 211 11.99 -9.40 -69.86
N VAL A 212 10.68 -9.39 -70.11
CA VAL A 212 9.88 -10.57 -70.49
C VAL A 212 10.17 -11.04 -71.93
N ASP A 213 10.68 -10.16 -72.80
CA ASP A 213 10.92 -10.44 -74.23
C ASP A 213 12.33 -10.98 -74.54
N ARG A 214 13.18 -11.17 -73.51
CA ARG A 214 14.54 -11.74 -73.65
C ARG A 214 14.55 -13.19 -73.13
N PRO A 215 15.08 -14.18 -73.89
CA PRO A 215 15.13 -15.56 -73.42
C PRO A 215 16.00 -15.66 -72.16
N ARG A 216 15.46 -16.34 -71.14
CA ARG A 216 16.09 -16.56 -69.84
C ARG A 216 17.40 -17.34 -70.02
N HIS A 217 18.53 -16.67 -69.88
CA HIS A 217 19.74 -17.33 -69.41
C HIS A 217 19.76 -17.23 -67.88
N GLU A 218 19.88 -18.38 -67.24
CA GLU A 218 19.86 -18.56 -65.79
C GLU A 218 21.08 -17.87 -65.15
N GLU A 219 20.83 -16.80 -64.40
CA GLU A 219 21.69 -16.38 -63.30
C GLU A 219 20.94 -16.63 -61.98
N PRO A 220 21.61 -17.10 -60.92
CA PRO A 220 20.95 -17.48 -59.69
C PRO A 220 20.39 -16.25 -58.97
N PRO A 221 19.30 -16.40 -58.19
CA PRO A 221 18.64 -15.28 -57.56
C PRO A 221 19.57 -14.66 -56.50
N THR A 222 19.96 -13.41 -56.71
CA THR A 222 20.63 -12.62 -55.68
C THR A 222 19.63 -12.35 -54.54
N ARG A 223 20.13 -12.53 -53.31
CA ARG A 223 19.37 -12.49 -52.05
C ARG A 223 18.61 -11.18 -51.84
N ASP A 224 19.10 -10.07 -52.41
CA ASP A 224 18.52 -8.72 -52.39
C ASP A 224 17.07 -8.65 -52.87
N ARG A 225 16.64 -9.55 -53.77
CA ARG A 225 15.35 -9.41 -54.46
C ARG A 225 14.14 -9.80 -53.60
N ARG A 226 14.31 -10.66 -52.59
CA ARG A 226 13.21 -11.01 -51.66
C ARG A 226 13.07 -10.01 -50.51
N GLU A 227 14.14 -9.30 -50.16
CA GLU A 227 14.12 -8.30 -49.09
C GLU A 227 13.47 -6.98 -49.57
N ALA A 228 13.71 -6.56 -50.82
CA ALA A 228 13.05 -5.39 -51.41
C ALA A 228 11.52 -5.55 -51.57
N GLU A 229 11.03 -6.74 -51.94
CA GLU A 229 9.58 -7.03 -52.02
C GLU A 229 8.90 -7.02 -50.64
N ALA A 230 9.61 -7.48 -49.60
CA ALA A 230 9.09 -7.46 -48.23
C ALA A 230 9.06 -6.03 -47.63
N ALA A 231 10.03 -5.18 -47.98
CA ALA A 231 10.09 -3.79 -47.53
C ALA A 231 8.95 -2.92 -48.08
N ILE A 232 8.52 -3.15 -49.33
CA ILE A 232 7.40 -2.42 -49.96
C ILE A 232 6.05 -2.81 -49.34
N VAL A 233 5.87 -4.07 -48.93
CA VAL A 233 4.62 -4.54 -48.31
C VAL A 233 4.48 -4.07 -46.85
N GLY A 234 5.60 -3.87 -46.14
CA GLY A 234 5.59 -3.35 -44.76
C GLY A 234 5.27 -1.85 -44.62
N LEU A 235 5.24 -1.09 -45.72
CA LEU A 235 5.00 0.36 -45.75
C LEU A 235 3.51 0.78 -45.82
N VAL A 236 2.57 -0.17 -45.86
CA VAL A 236 1.12 0.13 -45.80
C VAL A 236 0.63 -0.03 -44.36
N PRO A 237 0.32 1.05 -43.62
CA PRO A 237 -0.25 0.92 -42.28
C PRO A 237 -1.66 0.34 -42.39
N ASP A 238 -1.92 -0.72 -41.64
CA ASP A 238 -3.22 -1.37 -41.48
C ASP A 238 -4.22 -0.40 -40.82
N GLN A 239 -4.86 0.43 -41.64
CA GLN A 239 -5.97 1.32 -41.25
C GLN A 239 -7.30 0.57 -41.24
N GLN A 240 -7.38 -0.64 -40.68
CA GLN A 240 -8.65 -1.33 -40.45
C GLN A 240 -8.57 -2.26 -39.23
N HIS A 241 -8.74 -1.72 -38.02
CA HIS A 241 -9.54 -2.34 -36.95
C HIS A 241 -9.68 -1.40 -35.74
N GLN A 242 -10.66 -0.49 -35.80
CA GLN A 242 -11.42 -0.01 -34.64
C GLN A 242 -12.81 0.45 -35.12
N ARG A 243 -13.76 -0.48 -35.06
CA ARG A 243 -15.18 -0.23 -34.83
C ARG A 243 -15.66 -1.28 -33.84
#